data_AF-A0A4Y8PRL3-F1
#
_entry.id   AF-A0A4Y8PRL3-F1
#
_cell.length_a   1.000
_cell.length_b   1.000
_cell.length_c   1.000
_cell.angle_alpha   90.00
_cell.angle_beta   90.00
_cell.angle_gamma   90.00
#
_symmetry.space_group_name_H-M   'P 1'
#
loop_
_entity.id
_entity.type
_entity.pdbx_description
1 polymer ?
#
loop_
_entity_poly.entity_id
_entity_poly.type
_entity_poly.pdbx_seq_one_letter_code
_entity_poly.pdbx_strand_id
1 'polypeptide(L)' 'MSGRGVGLSAVRRTVEQYGGSIALDSSAGSGTTFTIRLPLR' A
#
# COMPACT_ATOMS: atom_id res chain seq x y z
N MET A 1 -10.33 -16.66 -10.20
CA MET A 1 -9.94 -16.90 -8.79
C MET A 1 -9.47 -15.59 -8.21
N SER A 2 -10.22 -15.07 -7.24
CA SER A 2 -10.15 -13.67 -6.78
C SER A 2 -8.87 -13.41 -5.99
N GLY A 3 -8.16 -12.35 -6.32
CA GLY A 3 -7.02 -11.83 -5.57
C GLY A 3 -7.49 -11.40 -4.19
N ARG A 4 -7.55 -12.35 -3.25
CA ARG A 4 -7.75 -12.09 -1.82
C ARG A 4 -6.66 -11.08 -1.45
N GLY A 5 -7.03 -9.94 -0.87
CA GLY A 5 -6.16 -8.79 -0.54
C GLY A 5 -5.03 -9.07 0.48
N VAL A 6 -4.49 -10.28 0.49
CA VAL A 6 -3.31 -10.74 1.24
C VAL A 6 -2.09 -9.93 0.83
N GLY A 7 -1.91 -9.64 -0.46
CA GLY A 7 -0.74 -8.88 -0.94
C GLY A 7 -0.67 -7.50 -0.31
N LEU A 8 -1.75 -6.72 -0.41
CA LEU A 8 -1.78 -5.36 0.15
C LEU A 8 -1.77 -5.34 1.68
N SER A 9 -2.44 -6.31 2.33
CA SER A 9 -2.40 -6.40 3.80
C SER A 9 -1.01 -6.80 4.32
N ALA A 10 -0.28 -7.66 3.62
CA ALA A 10 1.10 -7.98 3.95
C ALA A 10 2.01 -6.77 3.77
N VAL A 11 1.93 -6.07 2.62
CA VAL A 11 2.71 -4.85 2.36
C VAL A 11 2.41 -3.78 3.40
N ARG A 12 1.14 -3.57 3.74
CA ARG A 12 0.73 -2.60 4.76
C ARG A 12 1.37 -2.90 6.12
N ARG A 13 1.30 -4.15 6.57
CA ARG A 13 1.92 -4.58 7.84
C ARG A 13 3.43 -4.35 7.84
N THR A 14 4.10 -4.67 6.74
CA THR A 14 5.54 -4.44 6.59
C THR A 14 5.87 -2.95 6.70
N VAL A 15 5.16 -2.10 5.95
CA VAL A 15 5.37 -0.65 5.96
C VAL A 15 5.12 -0.06 7.37
N GLU A 16 4.05 -0.48 8.05
CA GLU A 16 3.75 -0.06 9.42
C GLU A 16 4.83 -0.51 10.42
N GLN A 17 5.39 -1.73 10.27
CA GLN A 17 6.50 -2.22 11.12
C GLN A 17 7.77 -1.38 11.02
N TYR A 18 8.06 -0.80 9.85
CA TYR A 18 9.17 0.12 9.65
C TYR A 18 8.85 1.57 10.05
N GLY A 19 7.70 1.82 10.70
CA GLY A 19 7.25 3.16 11.08
C GLY A 19 6.80 4.01 9.89
N GLY A 20 6.53 3.37 8.75
CA GLY A 20 6.05 4.02 7.55
C GLY A 20 4.53 4.09 7.45
N SER A 21 4.06 4.60 6.31
CA SER A 21 2.65 4.64 5.95
C SER A 21 2.44 4.35 4.46
N ILE A 22 1.25 3.84 4.12
CA ILE A 22 0.83 3.58 2.73
C ILE A 22 -0.48 4.32 2.45
N ALA A 23 -0.56 4.98 1.30
CA ALA A 23 -1.74 5.63 0.77
C ALA A 23 -2.12 5.05 -0.59
N LEU A 24 -3.41 5.10 -0.91
CA LEU A 24 -4.00 4.61 -2.16
C LEU A 24 -4.81 5.74 -2.79
N ASP A 25 -4.50 6.05 -4.04
CA ASP A 25 -5.32 6.90 -4.90
C ASP A 25 -5.75 6.07 -6.11
N SER A 26 -7.06 6.00 -6.36
CA SER A 26 -7.63 5.20 -7.43
C SER A 26 -8.87 5.89 -7.97
N SER A 27 -8.92 6.05 -9.29
CA SER A 27 -10.09 6.57 -9.98
C SER A 27 -10.38 5.69 -11.20
N ALA A 28 -11.66 5.38 -11.42
CA ALA A 28 -12.09 4.53 -12.51
C ALA A 28 -11.67 5.13 -13.85
N GLY A 29 -10.98 4.34 -14.68
CA GLY A 29 -10.44 4.79 -15.97
C GLY A 29 -9.16 5.61 -15.89
N SER A 30 -8.65 5.96 -14.70
CA SER A 30 -7.37 6.70 -14.53
C SER A 30 -6.25 5.85 -13.93
N GLY A 31 -6.54 4.59 -13.58
CA GLY A 31 -5.58 3.68 -12.97
C GLY A 31 -5.55 3.77 -11.45
N THR A 32 -4.46 3.32 -10.86
CA THR A 32 -4.32 3.22 -9.40
C THR A 32 -2.88 3.47 -9.00
N THR A 33 -2.70 4.34 -8.00
CA THR A 33 -1.41 4.77 -7.48
C THR A 33 -1.32 4.43 -6.00
N PHE A 34 -0.28 3.69 -5.62
CA PHE A 34 0.08 3.46 -4.23
C PHE A 34 1.28 4.31 -3.87
N THR A 35 1.21 5.02 -2.74
CA THR A 35 2.32 5.84 -2.23
C THR A 35 2.77 5.29 -0.89
N ILE A 36 4.06 4.98 -0.77
CA ILE A 36 4.68 4.51 0.47
C ILE A 36 5.60 5.61 1.00
N ARG A 37 5.49 5.91 2.30
CA ARG A 37 6.38 6.84 3.01
C ARG A 37 7.09 6.07 4.11
N LEU A 38 8.41 6.15 4.13
CA LEU A 38 9.25 5.54 5.18
C LEU A 38 10.02 6.64 5.92
N PRO A 39 10.26 6.49 7.23
CA PRO A 39 11.13 7.40 7.96
C PRO A 39 12.55 7.37 7.40
N LEU A 40 13.19 8.53 7.32
CA LEU A 40 14.62 8.63 7.04
C LEU A 40 15.37 8.62 8.38
N ARG A 41 16.26 7.67 8.58
CA ARG A 41 17.25 7.66 9.66
C ARG A 41 18.64 7.76 9.07
#